data_AF-A0A820ZKG9-F1
#
_entry.id   AF-A0A820ZKG9-F1
#
_cell.length_a   1.000
_cell.length_b   1.000
_cell.length_c   1.000
_cell.angle_alpha   90.00
_cell.angle_beta   90.00
_cell.angle_gamma   90.00
#
_symmetry.space_group_name_H-M   'P 1'
#
loop_
_entity.id
_entity.type
_entity.pdbx_description
1 polymer ?
#
loop_
_entity_poly.entity_id
_entity_poly.type
_entity_poly.pdbx_seq_one_letter_code
_entity_poly.pdbx_strand_id
1 'polypeptide(L)'
;MPVQETLNFTIFIKNFIEFPIFGVKHGNMVDNLRKPCTFHPKDNKDCPIFTIDYIMNEAEKNISERNLMLLHGGVIRIKLDWNCNLDRNIKLCKPKYSFARLDVPFYENPFSRGFNFRYASYWKYNEEHFRMLTKAYGLRFIISVSGKAGKFDFIQLTLNTGSLVGLFGLATFVCDIILLHLSKNARNYRDFVFEIVRLQTRNDCTINMSKKYVPRNDDEYSNSESNSDVELPFETPRNSPSALGKTAIMAPVTFVNPYQFKY
;
A
#
# COMPACT_ATOMS: atom_id res chain seq x y z
N MET A 1 4.07 -18.78 -40.96
CA MET A 1 4.41 -18.59 -39.54
C MET A 1 3.11 -18.63 -38.74
N PRO A 2 2.84 -19.68 -37.95
CA PRO A 2 1.57 -19.85 -37.21
C PRO A 2 1.48 -18.97 -35.95
N VAL A 3 2.20 -17.84 -35.90
CA VAL A 3 2.20 -16.94 -34.73
C VAL A 3 0.89 -16.13 -34.66
N GLN A 4 0.28 -15.82 -35.80
CA GLN A 4 -0.98 -15.05 -35.84
C GLN A 4 -2.16 -15.82 -35.23
N GLU A 5 -2.15 -17.15 -35.33
CA GLU A 5 -3.20 -18.00 -34.73
C GLU A 5 -3.20 -17.92 -33.20
N THR A 6 -2.04 -17.63 -32.59
CA THR A 6 -1.92 -17.49 -31.14
C THR A 6 -2.72 -16.30 -30.59
N LEU A 7 -3.04 -15.30 -31.42
CA LEU A 7 -3.88 -14.16 -31.02
C LEU A 7 -5.31 -14.57 -30.66
N ASN A 8 -5.79 -15.67 -31.26
CA ASN A 8 -7.11 -16.24 -31.00
C ASN A 8 -7.13 -17.14 -29.74
N PHE A 9 -5.99 -17.39 -29.12
CA PHE A 9 -5.95 -18.13 -27.86
C PHE A 9 -6.60 -17.33 -26.74
N THR A 10 -7.19 -18.06 -25.81
CA THR A 10 -7.87 -17.49 -24.65
C THR A 10 -7.13 -17.84 -23.36
N ILE A 11 -7.12 -16.87 -22.44
CA ILE A 11 -6.55 -17.00 -21.11
C ILE A 11 -7.71 -16.90 -20.12
N PHE A 12 -7.88 -17.95 -19.33
CA PHE A 12 -8.84 -17.98 -18.23
C PHE A 12 -8.13 -17.67 -16.91
N ILE A 13 -8.57 -16.59 -16.24
CA ILE A 13 -7.96 -16.15 -14.98
C ILE A 13 -8.89 -16.53 -13.82
N LYS A 14 -8.46 -17.45 -12.97
CA LYS A 14 -9.14 -17.80 -11.73
C LYS A 14 -8.40 -17.18 -10.55
N ASN A 15 -9.03 -16.22 -9.88
CA ASN A 15 -8.44 -15.53 -8.74
C ASN A 15 -9.34 -15.58 -7.51
N PHE A 16 -8.72 -15.88 -6.36
CA PHE A 16 -9.33 -15.82 -5.04
C PHE A 16 -8.56 -14.83 -4.19
N ILE A 17 -9.29 -14.03 -3.41
CA ILE A 17 -8.75 -13.04 -2.49
C ILE A 17 -9.32 -13.28 -1.09
N GLU A 18 -8.53 -12.91 -0.10
CA GLU A 18 -8.93 -12.91 1.30
C GLU A 18 -8.50 -11.59 1.91
N PHE A 19 -9.43 -10.95 2.63
CA PHE A 19 -9.13 -9.82 3.49
C PHE A 19 -9.05 -10.33 4.93
N PRO A 20 -7.86 -10.72 5.42
CA PRO A 20 -7.72 -11.45 6.68
C PRO A 20 -8.20 -10.64 7.90
N ILE A 21 -7.96 -9.32 7.90
CA ILE A 21 -8.42 -8.40 8.95
C ILE A 21 -9.94 -8.46 9.12
N PHE A 22 -10.67 -8.66 8.03
CA PHE A 22 -12.14 -8.68 8.04
C PHE A 22 -12.72 -10.11 7.97
N GLY A 23 -11.88 -11.14 7.81
CA GLY A 23 -12.31 -12.54 7.65
C GLY A 23 -13.12 -12.83 6.37
N VAL A 24 -13.00 -11.99 5.34
CA VAL A 24 -13.82 -12.09 4.12
C VAL A 24 -13.02 -12.74 2.99
N LYS A 25 -13.55 -13.84 2.43
CA LYS A 25 -13.02 -14.51 1.24
C LYS A 25 -13.91 -14.24 0.03
N HIS A 26 -13.31 -13.93 -1.11
CA HIS A 26 -14.05 -13.68 -2.34
C HIS A 26 -13.24 -14.11 -3.58
N GLY A 27 -13.88 -14.19 -4.74
CA GLY A 27 -13.23 -14.58 -5.98
C GLY A 27 -13.81 -13.85 -7.17
N ASN A 28 -13.09 -13.85 -8.29
CA ASN A 28 -13.50 -13.12 -9.49
C ASN A 28 -14.62 -13.80 -10.30
N MET A 29 -15.08 -14.97 -9.88
CA MET A 29 -16.12 -15.73 -10.57
C MET A 29 -17.50 -15.25 -10.15
N VAL A 30 -18.35 -14.99 -11.14
CA VAL A 30 -19.77 -14.66 -10.94
C VAL A 30 -20.62 -15.90 -11.19
N ASP A 31 -21.55 -16.19 -10.29
CA ASP A 31 -22.39 -17.39 -10.32
C ASP A 31 -23.27 -17.51 -11.58
N ASN A 32 -23.70 -16.38 -12.16
CA ASN A 32 -24.68 -16.31 -13.25
C ASN A 32 -24.07 -16.13 -14.66
N LEU A 33 -22.81 -16.52 -14.86
CA LEU A 33 -22.14 -16.33 -16.14
C LEU A 33 -22.63 -17.33 -17.19
N ARG A 34 -23.24 -16.84 -18.28
CA ARG A 34 -23.59 -17.68 -19.44
C ARG A 34 -22.31 -18.14 -20.15
N LYS A 35 -22.14 -19.44 -20.35
CA LYS A 35 -21.01 -20.02 -21.08
C LYS A 35 -21.41 -20.28 -22.55
N PRO A 36 -20.54 -20.00 -23.54
CA PRO A 36 -19.21 -19.38 -23.45
C PRO A 36 -19.29 -17.86 -23.29
N CYS A 37 -18.32 -17.26 -22.57
CA CYS A 37 -18.17 -15.82 -22.49
C CYS A 37 -16.75 -15.41 -22.90
N THR A 38 -16.62 -14.20 -23.43
CA THR A 38 -15.35 -13.53 -23.66
C THR A 38 -15.43 -12.15 -23.04
N PHE A 39 -14.37 -11.72 -22.37
CA PHE A 39 -14.29 -10.41 -21.76
C PHE A 39 -14.46 -9.32 -22.81
N HIS A 40 -15.33 -8.36 -22.50
CA HIS A 40 -15.43 -7.13 -23.27
C HIS A 40 -15.63 -5.96 -22.30
N PRO A 41 -14.93 -4.83 -22.48
CA PRO A 41 -14.97 -3.71 -21.54
C PRO A 41 -16.34 -3.00 -21.48
N LYS A 42 -17.30 -3.30 -22.37
CA LYS A 42 -18.66 -2.75 -22.32
C LYS A 42 -19.70 -3.83 -22.09
N ASP A 43 -19.66 -4.89 -22.88
CA ASP A 43 -20.74 -5.90 -22.92
C ASP A 43 -20.59 -6.96 -21.82
N ASN A 44 -19.38 -7.46 -21.58
CA ASN A 44 -19.10 -8.60 -20.70
C ASN A 44 -17.92 -8.33 -19.76
N LYS A 45 -18.04 -7.29 -18.92
CA LYS A 45 -16.98 -6.88 -17.97
C LYS A 45 -16.67 -7.92 -16.90
N ASP A 46 -17.63 -8.79 -16.61
CA ASP A 46 -17.52 -9.79 -15.54
C ASP A 46 -16.87 -11.10 -16.00
N CYS A 47 -16.62 -11.26 -17.30
CA CYS A 47 -16.08 -12.52 -17.83
C CYS A 47 -14.56 -12.61 -17.60
N PRO A 48 -14.05 -13.68 -16.95
CA PRO A 48 -12.61 -13.83 -16.67
C PRO A 48 -11.81 -14.49 -17.82
N ILE A 49 -12.38 -14.55 -19.02
CA ILE A 49 -11.76 -15.18 -20.21
C ILE A 49 -11.36 -14.08 -21.18
N PHE A 50 -10.06 -13.96 -21.46
CA PHE A 50 -9.50 -12.89 -22.29
C PHE A 50 -8.83 -13.49 -23.52
N THR A 51 -8.98 -12.87 -24.69
CA THR A 51 -8.17 -13.23 -25.86
C THR A 51 -6.79 -12.60 -25.75
N ILE A 52 -5.76 -13.28 -26.30
CA ILE A 52 -4.41 -12.72 -26.36
C ILE A 52 -4.41 -11.41 -27.17
N ASP A 53 -5.17 -11.35 -28.26
CA ASP A 53 -5.35 -10.12 -29.05
C ASP A 53 -5.82 -8.93 -28.19
N TYR A 54 -6.86 -9.13 -27.39
CA TYR A 54 -7.38 -8.07 -26.52
C TYR A 54 -6.33 -7.60 -25.50
N ILE A 55 -5.62 -8.54 -24.87
CA ILE A 55 -4.57 -8.22 -23.90
C ILE A 55 -3.44 -7.42 -24.55
N MET A 56 -3.00 -7.82 -25.75
CA MET A 56 -1.93 -7.11 -26.46
C MET A 56 -2.35 -5.72 -26.92
N ASN A 57 -3.56 -5.56 -27.45
CA ASN A 57 -4.11 -4.28 -27.88
C ASN A 57 -4.33 -3.30 -26.72
N GLU A 58 -4.59 -3.81 -25.51
CA GLU A 58 -4.67 -2.99 -24.31
C GLU A 58 -3.30 -2.67 -23.71
N ALA A 59 -2.35 -3.60 -23.76
CA ALA A 59 -1.01 -3.41 -23.21
C ALA A 59 -0.12 -2.48 -24.07
N GLU A 60 -0.28 -2.50 -25.39
CA GLU A 60 0.51 -1.70 -26.33
C GLU A 60 -0.37 -1.21 -27.50
N LYS A 61 -0.47 0.11 -27.67
CA LYS A 61 -1.31 0.73 -28.70
C LYS A 61 -0.62 0.74 -30.07
N ASN A 62 0.71 0.71 -30.13
CA ASN A 62 1.46 0.71 -31.38
C ASN A 62 1.46 -0.68 -32.06
N ILE A 63 0.98 -0.74 -33.31
CA ILE A 63 0.89 -1.97 -34.11
C ILE A 63 2.28 -2.57 -34.37
N SER A 64 3.27 -1.75 -34.68
CA SER A 64 4.62 -2.21 -35.00
C SER A 64 5.28 -2.89 -33.80
N GLU A 65 5.14 -2.29 -32.61
CA GLU A 65 5.65 -2.89 -31.37
C GLU A 65 4.94 -4.21 -31.05
N ARG A 66 3.61 -4.30 -31.21
CA ARG A 66 2.89 -5.56 -31.01
C ARG A 66 3.38 -6.68 -31.93
N ASN A 67 3.63 -6.38 -33.20
CA ASN A 67 4.16 -7.36 -34.15
C ASN A 67 5.56 -7.84 -33.74
N LEU A 68 6.41 -6.93 -33.25
CA LEU A 68 7.73 -7.27 -32.72
C LEU A 68 7.62 -8.11 -31.45
N MET A 69 6.65 -7.84 -30.56
CA MET A 69 6.40 -8.67 -29.37
C MET A 69 5.98 -10.10 -29.74
N LEU A 70 5.23 -10.29 -30.82
CA LEU A 70 4.87 -11.63 -31.32
C LEU A 70 6.08 -12.40 -31.85
N LEU A 71 7.03 -11.71 -32.49
CA LEU A 71 8.22 -12.32 -33.09
C LEU A 71 9.34 -12.58 -32.07
N HIS A 72 9.62 -11.61 -31.21
CA HIS A 72 10.75 -11.64 -30.28
C HIS A 72 10.36 -11.94 -28.83
N GLY A 73 9.06 -12.05 -28.55
CA GLY A 73 8.52 -12.17 -27.20
C GLY A 73 8.44 -10.82 -26.48
N GLY A 74 7.73 -10.81 -25.35
CA GLY A 74 7.52 -9.61 -24.55
C GLY A 74 6.98 -9.96 -23.17
N VAL A 75 6.95 -8.99 -22.25
CA VAL A 75 6.46 -9.21 -20.88
C VAL A 75 5.27 -8.30 -20.62
N ILE A 76 4.13 -8.89 -20.32
CA ILE A 76 2.87 -8.17 -20.09
C ILE A 76 2.43 -8.40 -18.65
N ARG A 77 2.13 -7.31 -17.93
CA ARG A 77 1.45 -7.35 -16.63
C ARG A 77 -0.05 -7.36 -16.82
N ILE A 78 -0.70 -8.33 -16.19
CA ILE A 78 -2.15 -8.36 -16.00
C ILE A 78 -2.42 -8.01 -14.54
N LYS A 79 -2.90 -6.80 -14.28
CA LYS A 79 -3.21 -6.33 -12.93
C LYS A 79 -4.71 -6.48 -12.63
N LEU A 80 -5.02 -7.20 -11.56
CA LEU A 80 -6.36 -7.32 -10.98
C LEU A 80 -6.42 -6.41 -9.75
N ASP A 81 -7.17 -5.33 -9.84
CA ASP A 81 -7.31 -4.37 -8.73
C ASP A 81 -8.67 -4.50 -8.05
N TRP A 82 -8.65 -4.82 -6.77
CA TRP A 82 -9.82 -5.03 -5.92
C TRP A 82 -10.00 -3.83 -4.99
N ASN A 83 -10.92 -2.93 -5.30
CA ASN A 83 -11.27 -1.83 -4.40
C ASN A 83 -12.69 -2.04 -3.89
N CYS A 84 -12.80 -2.54 -2.66
CA CYS A 84 -14.04 -3.08 -2.14
C CYS A 84 -14.48 -2.38 -0.86
N ASN A 85 -15.72 -1.92 -0.87
CA ASN A 85 -16.40 -1.49 0.34
C ASN A 85 -17.18 -2.68 0.90
N LEU A 86 -16.72 -3.21 2.04
CA LEU A 86 -17.28 -4.35 2.74
C LEU A 86 -18.53 -4.01 3.57
N ASP A 87 -18.90 -2.73 3.66
CA ASP A 87 -20.20 -2.33 4.23
C ASP A 87 -21.36 -2.64 3.27
N ARG A 88 -21.04 -2.81 1.98
CA ARG A 88 -21.98 -3.23 0.95
C ARG A 88 -21.90 -4.75 0.75
N ASN A 89 -22.82 -5.27 -0.05
CA ASN A 89 -22.80 -6.68 -0.43
C ASN A 89 -21.48 -7.02 -1.15
N ILE A 90 -20.78 -8.06 -0.68
CA ILE A 90 -19.53 -8.55 -1.26
C ILE A 90 -19.65 -8.90 -2.74
N LYS A 91 -20.83 -9.26 -3.24
CA LYS A 91 -21.06 -9.55 -4.66
C LYS A 91 -20.86 -8.34 -5.59
N LEU A 92 -20.87 -7.12 -5.05
CA LEU A 92 -20.58 -5.88 -5.78
C LEU A 92 -19.07 -5.59 -5.87
N CYS A 93 -18.27 -6.23 -5.02
CA CYS A 93 -16.81 -6.18 -5.06
C CYS A 93 -16.34 -7.00 -6.27
N LYS A 94 -15.85 -6.32 -7.30
CA LYS A 94 -15.38 -6.95 -8.54
C LYS A 94 -14.00 -6.43 -8.90
N PRO A 95 -13.12 -7.25 -9.50
CA PRO A 95 -11.79 -6.82 -9.88
C PRO A 95 -11.87 -5.92 -11.11
N LYS A 96 -11.04 -4.89 -11.14
CA LYS A 96 -10.74 -4.15 -12.36
C LYS A 96 -9.48 -4.73 -13.00
N TYR A 97 -9.62 -5.22 -14.23
CA TYR A 97 -8.50 -5.72 -15.02
C TYR A 97 -7.81 -4.57 -15.75
N SER A 98 -6.49 -4.56 -15.71
CA SER A 98 -5.64 -3.63 -16.47
C SER A 98 -4.44 -4.36 -17.03
N PHE A 99 -4.01 -3.95 -18.22
CA PHE A 99 -2.95 -4.59 -18.98
C PHE A 99 -1.88 -3.56 -19.29
N ALA A 100 -0.61 -3.93 -19.12
CA ALA A 100 0.51 -3.04 -19.40
C ALA A 100 1.73 -3.84 -19.82
N ARG A 101 2.48 -3.35 -20.79
CA ARG A 101 3.81 -3.85 -21.11
C ARG A 101 4.80 -3.52 -19.98
N LEU A 102 5.68 -4.45 -19.63
CA LEU A 102 6.72 -4.28 -18.60
C LEU A 102 8.15 -4.28 -19.15
N ASP A 103 8.38 -4.88 -20.32
CA ASP A 103 9.69 -4.89 -20.96
C ASP A 103 9.98 -3.58 -21.70
N VAL A 104 11.27 -3.32 -21.94
CA VAL A 104 11.74 -2.14 -22.68
C VAL A 104 11.24 -2.21 -24.13
N PRO A 105 10.63 -1.14 -24.67
CA PRO A 105 10.20 -1.09 -26.06
C PRO A 105 11.32 -1.33 -27.07
N PHE A 106 10.97 -1.83 -28.25
CA PHE A 106 11.98 -2.25 -29.24
C PHE A 106 12.69 -1.05 -29.89
N TYR A 107 12.05 0.12 -29.94
CA TYR A 107 12.64 1.35 -30.48
C TYR A 107 13.82 1.89 -29.65
N GLU A 108 13.97 1.48 -28.39
CA GLU A 108 15.06 1.95 -27.51
C GLU A 108 16.38 1.16 -27.68
N ASN A 109 16.46 0.27 -28.66
CA ASN A 109 17.63 -0.56 -28.96
C ASN A 109 18.27 -1.24 -27.72
N PRO A 110 17.50 -2.02 -26.95
CA PRO A 110 18.04 -2.72 -25.79
C PRO A 110 19.05 -3.81 -26.21
N PHE A 111 20.03 -4.09 -25.33
CA PHE A 111 21.02 -5.16 -25.51
C PHE A 111 20.36 -6.54 -25.73
N SER A 112 19.25 -6.79 -25.04
CA SER A 112 18.41 -7.97 -25.25
C SER A 112 17.00 -7.53 -25.64
N ARG A 113 16.64 -7.77 -26.90
CA ARG A 113 15.29 -7.49 -27.43
C ARG A 113 14.31 -8.59 -27.04
N GLY A 114 13.16 -8.19 -26.51
CA GLY A 114 12.04 -9.09 -26.20
C GLY A 114 12.32 -10.07 -25.08
N PHE A 115 11.57 -11.18 -25.08
CA PHE A 115 11.66 -12.23 -24.05
C PHE A 115 11.90 -13.60 -24.69
N ASN A 116 13.00 -14.24 -24.31
CA ASN A 116 13.37 -15.57 -24.78
C ASN A 116 13.99 -16.42 -23.68
N PHE A 117 13.82 -17.74 -23.77
CA PHE A 117 14.48 -18.69 -22.90
C PHE A 117 14.88 -19.95 -23.68
N ARG A 118 15.87 -20.68 -23.16
CA ARG A 118 16.33 -21.95 -23.74
C ARG A 118 16.03 -23.07 -22.76
N TYR A 119 15.52 -24.18 -23.28
CA TYR A 119 15.35 -25.42 -22.53
C TYR A 119 15.83 -26.58 -23.38
N ALA A 120 16.24 -27.67 -22.72
CA ALA A 120 16.72 -28.85 -23.40
C ALA A 120 15.86 -30.05 -23.03
N SER A 121 15.47 -30.83 -24.04
CA SER A 121 14.88 -32.16 -23.85
C SER A 121 15.99 -33.20 -23.93
N TYR A 122 16.17 -33.96 -22.86
CA TYR A 122 17.20 -34.98 -22.75
C TYR A 122 16.58 -36.35 -22.97
N TRP A 123 17.23 -37.17 -23.79
CA TRP A 123 16.80 -38.55 -24.04
C TRP A 123 18.03 -39.45 -24.22
N LYS A 124 17.82 -40.76 -24.09
CA LYS A 124 18.88 -41.76 -24.13
C LYS A 124 18.52 -42.83 -25.15
N TYR A 125 19.47 -43.20 -25.99
CA TYR A 125 19.31 -44.28 -26.97
C TYR A 125 20.62 -45.06 -27.08
N ASN A 126 20.54 -46.39 -26.96
CA ASN A 126 21.69 -47.30 -26.98
C ASN A 126 22.86 -46.85 -26.09
N GLU A 127 22.57 -46.60 -24.80
CA GLU A 127 23.54 -46.12 -23.80
C GLU A 127 24.13 -44.72 -24.01
N GLU A 128 23.88 -44.09 -25.16
CA GLU A 128 24.32 -42.72 -25.48
C GLU A 128 23.29 -41.66 -25.07
N HIS A 129 23.79 -40.55 -24.54
CA HIS A 129 22.98 -39.43 -24.06
C HIS A 129 22.83 -38.35 -25.14
N PHE A 130 21.60 -38.09 -25.55
CA PHE A 130 21.27 -37.05 -26.52
C PHE A 130 20.52 -35.88 -25.86
N ARG A 131 20.66 -34.69 -26.43
CA ARG A 131 19.87 -33.52 -26.06
C ARG A 131 19.40 -32.75 -27.28
N MET A 132 18.15 -32.32 -27.25
CA MET A 132 17.60 -31.33 -28.19
C MET A 132 17.47 -30.00 -27.45
N LEU A 133 18.30 -29.02 -27.81
CA LEU A 133 18.26 -27.67 -27.23
C LEU A 133 17.32 -26.77 -28.04
N THR A 134 16.24 -26.31 -27.42
CA THR A 134 15.24 -25.45 -28.04
C THR A 134 15.33 -24.04 -27.46
N LYS A 135 15.36 -23.03 -28.34
CA LYS A 135 15.20 -21.62 -27.96
C LYS A 135 13.78 -21.18 -28.27
N ALA A 136 13.03 -20.80 -27.25
CA ALA A 136 11.65 -20.32 -27.38
C ALA A 136 11.58 -18.79 -27.20
N TYR A 137 10.76 -18.17 -28.04
CA TYR A 137 10.36 -16.78 -27.94
C TYR A 137 8.86 -16.75 -27.68
N GLY A 138 8.40 -15.85 -26.81
CA GLY A 138 6.98 -15.78 -26.50
C GLY A 138 6.64 -14.71 -25.49
N LEU A 139 5.35 -14.57 -25.23
CA LEU A 139 4.81 -13.63 -24.26
C LEU A 139 4.86 -14.24 -22.86
N ARG A 140 5.35 -13.47 -21.89
CA ARG A 140 5.26 -13.80 -20.47
C ARG A 140 4.22 -12.91 -19.82
N PHE A 141 3.15 -13.53 -19.32
CA PHE A 141 2.12 -12.84 -18.55
C PHE A 141 2.48 -12.86 -17.05
N ILE A 142 2.57 -11.69 -16.43
CA ILE A 142 2.76 -11.53 -14.99
C ILE A 142 1.43 -11.08 -14.38
N ILE A 143 0.79 -11.96 -13.61
CA ILE A 143 -0.47 -11.64 -12.94
C ILE A 143 -0.14 -10.96 -11.60
N SER A 144 -0.56 -9.70 -11.45
CA SER A 144 -0.42 -8.92 -10.23
C SER A 144 -1.79 -8.68 -9.63
N VAL A 145 -1.97 -9.03 -8.36
CA VAL A 145 -3.23 -8.82 -7.64
C VAL A 145 -3.00 -7.76 -6.58
N SER A 146 -3.82 -6.72 -6.60
CA SER A 146 -3.80 -5.61 -5.65
C SER A 146 -5.19 -5.49 -5.05
N GLY A 147 -5.28 -5.21 -3.75
CA GLY A 147 -6.56 -5.13 -3.06
C GLY A 147 -6.56 -4.14 -1.91
N LYS A 148 -7.60 -3.31 -1.86
CA LYS A 148 -7.95 -2.46 -0.72
C LYS A 148 -9.39 -2.75 -0.35
N ALA A 149 -9.61 -3.12 0.91
CA ALA A 149 -10.93 -3.23 1.49
C ALA A 149 -11.12 -2.18 2.57
N GLY A 150 -12.30 -1.56 2.59
CA GLY A 150 -12.76 -0.72 3.68
C GLY A 150 -14.00 -1.33 4.31
N LYS A 151 -14.06 -1.31 5.64
CA LYS A 151 -15.25 -1.62 6.42
C LYS A 151 -15.42 -0.51 7.46
N PHE A 152 -16.64 -0.15 7.77
CA PHE A 152 -16.98 0.82 8.77
C PHE A 152 -16.45 0.37 10.13
N ASP A 153 -15.69 1.25 10.77
CA ASP A 153 -15.15 1.08 12.12
C ASP A 153 -15.50 2.33 12.94
N PHE A 154 -16.15 2.12 14.07
CA PHE A 154 -16.57 3.18 14.98
C PHE A 154 -15.35 3.91 15.59
N ILE A 155 -14.26 3.19 15.86
CA ILE A 155 -13.05 3.78 16.47
C ILE A 155 -12.45 4.83 15.53
N GLN A 156 -12.34 4.50 14.24
CA GLN A 156 -11.78 5.38 13.21
C GLN A 156 -12.70 6.56 12.92
N LEU A 157 -14.01 6.36 13.01
CA LEU A 157 -14.97 7.46 12.95
C LEU A 157 -14.71 8.46 14.09
N THR A 158 -14.69 7.99 15.36
CA THR A 158 -14.48 8.86 16.52
C THR A 158 -13.13 9.58 16.48
N LEU A 159 -12.05 8.90 16.07
CA LEU A 159 -10.73 9.52 15.92
C LEU A 159 -10.72 10.63 14.87
N ASN A 160 -11.33 10.39 13.69
CA ASN A 160 -11.43 11.42 12.66
C ASN A 160 -12.34 12.58 13.10
N THR A 161 -13.44 12.31 13.79
CA THR A 161 -14.32 13.35 14.35
C THR A 161 -13.60 14.16 15.43
N GLY A 162 -12.83 13.53 16.31
CA GLY A 162 -12.02 14.22 17.32
C GLY A 162 -10.98 15.14 16.68
N SER A 163 -10.33 14.67 15.61
CA SER A 163 -9.36 15.46 14.84
C SER A 163 -10.02 16.67 14.17
N LEU A 164 -11.24 16.48 13.63
CA LEU A 164 -12.05 17.56 13.06
C LEU A 164 -12.45 18.60 14.12
N VAL A 165 -12.84 18.16 15.31
CA VAL A 165 -13.16 19.05 16.43
C VAL A 165 -11.93 19.86 16.88
N GLY A 166 -10.76 19.23 16.94
CA GLY A 166 -9.50 19.93 17.24
C GLY A 166 -9.17 21.02 16.22
N LEU A 167 -9.45 20.79 14.93
CA LEU A 167 -9.23 21.79 13.87
C LEU A 167 -10.06 23.06 14.07
N PHE A 168 -11.27 22.96 14.64
CA PHE A 168 -12.09 24.13 14.94
C PHE A 168 -11.45 25.07 15.98
N GLY A 169 -10.64 24.54 16.91
CA GLY A 169 -9.88 25.37 17.86
C GLY A 169 -8.80 26.22 17.20
N LEU A 170 -8.19 25.72 16.10
CA LEU A 170 -7.26 26.52 15.31
C LEU A 170 -7.99 27.60 14.50
N ALA A 171 -9.19 27.30 14.00
CA ALA A 171 -10.01 28.27 13.29
C ALA A 171 -10.38 29.46 14.18
N THR A 172 -10.80 29.22 15.44
CA THR A 172 -11.10 30.31 16.39
C THR A 172 -9.85 31.13 16.72
N PHE A 173 -8.70 30.49 16.90
CA PHE A 173 -7.43 31.18 17.12
C PHE A 173 -7.06 32.12 15.96
N VAL A 174 -7.23 31.66 14.72
CA VAL A 174 -6.99 32.49 13.54
C VAL A 174 -8.01 33.63 13.43
N CYS A 175 -9.29 33.35 13.70
CA CYS A 175 -10.33 34.38 13.76
C CYS A 175 -10.00 35.47 14.79
N ASP A 176 -9.48 35.10 15.96
CA ASP A 176 -9.07 36.06 16.99
C ASP A 176 -7.89 36.91 16.53
N ILE A 177 -6.86 36.33 15.89
CA ILE A 177 -5.74 37.10 15.32
C ILE A 177 -6.25 38.12 14.29
N ILE A 178 -7.17 37.72 13.42
CA ILE A 178 -7.73 38.61 12.39
C ILE A 178 -8.52 39.75 13.05
N LEU A 179 -9.37 39.46 14.03
CA LEU A 179 -10.18 40.47 14.72
C LEU A 179 -9.32 41.42 15.56
N LEU A 180 -8.25 40.93 16.19
CA LEU A 180 -7.37 41.71 17.07
C LEU A 180 -6.34 42.55 16.32
N HIS A 181 -5.88 42.13 15.14
CA HIS A 181 -4.76 42.78 14.45
C HIS A 181 -5.11 43.36 13.08
N LEU A 182 -6.10 42.80 12.37
CA LEU A 182 -6.39 43.15 10.96
C LEU A 182 -7.74 43.87 10.78
N SER A 183 -8.60 43.89 11.81
CA SER A 183 -9.89 44.59 11.75
C SER A 183 -9.74 46.11 11.92
N LYS A 184 -10.49 46.90 11.12
CA LYS A 184 -10.58 48.36 11.27
C LYS A 184 -11.05 48.80 12.66
N ASN A 185 -11.85 47.98 13.34
CA ASN A 185 -12.37 48.24 14.69
C ASN A 185 -11.65 47.41 15.77
N ALA A 186 -10.41 46.96 15.51
CA ALA A 186 -9.65 46.12 16.44
C ALA A 186 -9.46 46.73 17.84
N ARG A 187 -9.40 48.06 17.96
CA ARG A 187 -9.31 48.75 19.26
C ARG A 187 -10.56 48.51 20.13
N ASN A 188 -11.75 48.65 19.55
CA ASN A 188 -13.00 48.39 20.26
C ASN A 188 -13.11 46.91 20.67
N TYR A 189 -12.67 45.98 19.80
CA TYR A 189 -12.65 44.55 20.15
C TYR A 189 -11.66 44.24 21.28
N ARG A 190 -10.49 44.88 21.32
CA ARG A 190 -9.51 44.72 22.42
C ARG A 190 -10.05 45.22 23.76
N ASP A 191 -10.79 46.32 23.77
CA ASP A 191 -11.34 46.90 25.00
C ASP A 191 -12.48 46.05 25.60
N PHE A 192 -13.23 45.31 24.76
CA PHE A 192 -14.24 44.36 25.23
C PHE A 192 -13.66 43.02 25.68
N VAL A 193 -12.52 42.60 25.10
CA VAL A 193 -11.92 41.28 25.37
C VAL A 193 -10.89 41.32 26.50
N PHE A 194 -10.12 42.40 26.63
CA PHE A 194 -9.07 42.53 27.64
C PHE A 194 -9.46 43.53 28.73
N GLU A 195 -9.54 43.07 29.97
CA GLU A 195 -9.62 43.94 31.14
C GLU A 195 -8.20 44.20 31.69
N ILE A 196 -7.76 45.46 31.65
CA ILE A 196 -6.41 45.85 32.12
C ILE A 196 -6.46 46.04 33.63
N VAL A 197 -6.08 45.01 34.39
CA VAL A 197 -5.90 45.11 35.84
C VAL A 197 -4.50 45.64 36.15
N ARG A 198 -4.40 46.80 36.79
CA ARG A 198 -3.13 47.32 37.32
C ARG A 198 -2.91 46.74 38.72
N LEU A 199 -1.92 45.86 38.87
CA LEU A 199 -1.45 45.45 40.18
C LEU A 199 -0.73 46.64 40.83
N GLN A 200 -1.37 47.27 41.82
CA GLN A 200 -0.70 48.21 42.72
C GLN A 200 0.21 47.40 43.66
N THR A 201 1.51 47.44 43.43
CA THR A 201 2.48 47.15 44.49
C THR A 201 2.28 48.19 45.59
N ARG A 202 1.62 47.77 46.66
CA ARG A 202 1.39 48.59 47.86
C ARG A 202 2.70 48.71 48.63
N ASN A 203 3.56 49.64 48.22
CA ASN A 203 4.62 50.16 49.07
C ASN A 203 4.01 51.18 50.03
N ASP A 204 3.37 50.69 51.09
CA ASP A 204 3.20 51.46 52.32
C ASP A 204 2.85 50.54 53.49
N CYS A 205 3.87 50.24 54.30
CA CYS A 205 3.79 50.20 55.76
C CYS A 205 5.20 50.04 56.34
N THR A 206 5.85 51.17 56.66
CA THR A 206 6.86 51.21 57.72
C THR A 206 6.14 51.33 59.07
N ILE A 207 6.07 50.24 59.83
CA ILE A 207 6.15 50.29 61.29
C ILE A 207 7.17 49.24 61.74
N ASN A 208 8.08 49.70 62.60
CA ASN A 208 9.29 49.03 63.04
C ASN A 208 9.08 47.69 63.76
N MET A 209 10.09 46.85 63.57
CA MET A 209 10.42 45.54 64.16
C MET A 209 9.97 45.28 65.61
N SER A 210 9.40 44.10 65.89
CA SER A 210 10.09 43.06 66.67
C SER A 210 9.29 41.74 66.85
N LYS A 211 9.88 40.67 66.29
CA LYS A 211 10.04 39.28 66.78
C LYS A 211 8.84 38.32 66.99
N LYS A 212 9.15 37.08 66.56
CA LYS A 212 8.57 35.72 66.79
C LYS A 212 7.48 35.32 65.79
N TYR A 213 7.57 34.22 65.03
CA TYR A 213 8.27 32.93 65.22
C TYR A 213 8.43 32.22 63.85
N VAL A 214 9.54 31.48 63.68
CA VAL A 214 9.95 30.67 62.52
C VAL A 214 9.54 29.21 62.81
N PRO A 215 9.17 28.35 61.84
CA PRO A 215 10.20 27.54 61.20
C PRO A 215 10.14 27.52 59.67
N ARG A 216 11.34 27.64 59.13
CA ARG A 216 11.82 27.25 57.82
C ARG A 216 12.53 25.91 58.06
N ASN A 217 12.20 24.88 57.31
CA ASN A 217 13.06 23.71 57.18
C ASN A 217 13.64 23.76 55.78
N ASP A 218 14.85 24.29 55.67
CA ASP A 218 15.79 23.94 54.61
C ASP A 218 16.94 23.24 55.34
N ASP A 219 17.16 21.95 55.08
CA ASP A 219 18.48 21.33 55.20
C ASP A 219 18.73 20.65 53.83
N GLU A 220 19.94 20.40 53.36
CA GLU A 220 21.20 21.13 53.29
C GLU A 220 21.98 20.42 52.16
N TYR A 221 22.96 21.12 51.61
CA TYR A 221 23.81 20.81 50.47
C TYR A 221 24.70 19.54 50.64
N SER A 222 24.94 18.76 49.57
CA SER A 222 26.28 18.20 49.26
C SER A 222 26.34 17.43 47.93
N ASN A 223 27.43 17.67 47.20
CA ASN A 223 27.88 16.97 45.99
C ASN A 223 28.36 15.54 46.28
N SER A 224 28.17 14.61 45.33
CA SER A 224 29.18 13.60 44.96
C SER A 224 28.73 12.78 43.75
N GLU A 225 29.61 12.67 42.75
CA GLU A 225 29.61 11.62 41.72
C GLU A 225 29.64 10.22 42.36
N SER A 226 28.96 9.25 41.76
CA SER A 226 29.47 7.87 41.63
C SER A 226 28.57 7.04 40.72
N ASN A 227 29.23 6.39 39.76
CA ASN A 227 28.75 5.22 39.00
C ASN A 227 28.21 4.13 39.94
N SER A 228 27.20 3.39 39.48
CA SER A 228 27.24 1.92 39.53
C SER A 228 26.14 1.31 38.68
N ASP A 229 26.59 0.40 37.82
CA ASP A 229 25.86 -0.58 37.06
C ASP A 229 24.97 -1.47 37.94
N VAL A 230 23.77 -1.82 37.45
CA VAL A 230 23.16 -3.12 37.73
C VAL A 230 22.49 -3.64 36.46
N GLU A 231 23.10 -4.70 35.93
CA GLU A 231 22.65 -5.58 34.86
C GLU A 231 21.60 -6.63 35.34
N LEU A 232 20.62 -6.91 34.45
CA LEU A 232 20.15 -8.24 33.96
C LEU A 232 19.46 -9.25 34.92
N PRO A 233 18.68 -10.27 34.42
CA PRO A 233 18.79 -10.98 33.14
C PRO A 233 17.49 -11.13 32.32
N PHE A 234 17.49 -11.04 30.99
CA PHE A 234 17.76 -12.08 29.97
C PHE A 234 17.25 -13.49 30.28
N GLU A 235 16.25 -13.94 29.51
CA GLU A 235 16.19 -15.34 29.07
C GLU A 235 15.53 -15.47 27.69
N THR A 236 16.23 -16.19 26.83
CA THR A 236 15.78 -16.70 25.52
C THR A 236 15.46 -18.18 25.68
N PRO A 237 14.73 -18.79 24.75
CA PRO A 237 15.20 -20.08 24.26
C PRO A 237 15.29 -20.14 22.73
N ARG A 238 16.46 -20.60 22.28
CA ARG A 238 16.72 -21.17 20.96
C ARG A 238 16.48 -22.69 21.07
N ASN A 239 15.73 -23.28 20.15
CA ASN A 239 16.23 -24.37 19.28
C ASN A 239 15.13 -25.04 18.46
N SER A 240 15.47 -25.24 17.18
CA SER A 240 14.84 -26.12 16.21
C SER A 240 15.00 -27.60 16.59
N PRO A 241 14.25 -28.51 15.93
CA PRO A 241 14.94 -29.35 14.96
C PRO A 241 14.18 -29.55 13.64
N SER A 242 14.98 -29.89 12.63
CA SER A 242 14.65 -30.29 11.28
C SER A 242 13.82 -31.58 11.20
N ALA A 243 12.87 -31.62 10.26
CA ALA A 243 12.54 -32.85 9.53
C ALA A 243 11.99 -32.55 8.13
N LEU A 244 12.43 -33.40 7.22
CA LEU A 244 12.39 -33.33 5.76
C LEU A 244 11.04 -33.86 5.23
N GLY A 245 10.37 -33.10 4.36
CA GLY A 245 9.16 -33.54 3.67
C GLY A 245 8.99 -32.82 2.34
N LYS A 246 9.35 -33.51 1.25
CA LYS A 246 9.30 -33.01 -0.13
C LYS A 246 7.85 -32.70 -0.55
N THR A 247 7.56 -31.47 -0.98
CA THR A 247 6.43 -31.17 -1.89
C THR A 247 6.71 -29.86 -2.64
N ALA A 248 6.38 -29.82 -3.93
CA ALA A 248 6.82 -28.84 -4.92
C ALA A 248 6.56 -27.36 -4.56
N ILE A 249 7.59 -26.52 -4.70
CA ILE A 249 7.54 -25.07 -4.49
C ILE A 249 7.23 -24.38 -5.82
N MET A 250 6.05 -23.76 -5.89
CA MET A 250 5.69 -22.75 -6.88
C MET A 250 6.37 -21.42 -6.48
N ALA A 251 7.00 -20.74 -7.43
CA ALA A 251 7.78 -19.53 -7.16
C ALA A 251 6.98 -18.47 -6.38
N PRO A 252 7.58 -17.80 -5.36
CA PRO A 252 6.89 -16.80 -4.56
C PRO A 252 6.56 -15.56 -5.40
N VAL A 253 5.30 -15.13 -5.28
CA VAL A 253 4.83 -13.82 -5.72
C VAL A 253 5.53 -12.77 -4.85
N THR A 254 6.35 -11.92 -5.46
CA THR A 254 6.94 -10.76 -4.79
C THR A 254 5.85 -9.75 -4.48
N PHE A 255 5.43 -9.70 -3.22
CA PHE A 255 4.65 -8.60 -2.67
C PHE A 255 5.58 -7.41 -2.47
N VAL A 256 5.51 -6.42 -3.34
CA VAL A 256 6.02 -5.08 -3.03
C VAL A 256 4.99 -4.44 -2.12
N ASN A 257 5.38 -4.19 -0.87
CA ASN A 257 4.54 -3.62 0.17
C ASN A 257 4.82 -2.12 0.30
N PRO A 258 4.00 -1.20 -0.24
CA PRO A 258 4.18 0.22 -0.02
C PRO A 258 3.33 0.66 1.18
N TYR A 259 3.74 0.29 2.40
CA TYR A 259 3.39 1.10 3.57
C TYR A 259 4.44 2.20 3.69
N GLN A 260 4.18 3.34 3.06
CA GLN A 260 4.65 4.62 3.57
C GLN A 260 3.42 5.48 3.84
N PHE A 261 3.04 5.51 5.11
CA PHE A 261 2.29 6.63 5.66
C PHE A 261 3.16 7.87 5.52
N LYS A 262 2.70 8.85 4.76
CA LYS A 262 3.17 10.23 4.86
C LYS A 262 1.98 11.03 5.39
N TYR A 263 2.21 11.64 6.55
CA TYR A 263 1.33 12.63 7.18
C TYR A 263 1.08 13.80 6.24
#